data_AF-A0A8J2NLD1-F1
#
_entry.id   AF-A0A8J2NLD1-F1
#
_cell.length_a   1.000
_cell.length_b   1.000
_cell.length_c   1.000
_cell.angle_alpha   90.00
_cell.angle_beta   90.00
_cell.angle_gamma   90.00
#
_symmetry.space_group_name_H-M   'P 1'
#
loop_
_entity.id
_entity.type
_entity.pdbx_description
1 polymer ?
#
loop_
_entity_poly.entity_id
_entity_poly.type
_entity_poly.pdbx_seq_one_letter_code
_entity_poly.pdbx_strand_id
1 'polypeptide(L)'
;MLRTAPPFPRNIQRWAAHFFLSTNINIAASPSHARVGSAPGNDNIIPSDHFFNYEMLRGYSDLLPSRNLDNETWLKAHILNEVPAALAAYNESNFKGDKSQYLSQEDWFTSYTIPQFSYDGPSYLWASRELKLCTLQEVSKPEDAQLIVPANTLAGGIMMGTLEDGHEDIIGGAQVNFAVQQWGEGDNPWVILQSSVDDAMGVWMAQKMFLGDEKQAARCQLFSEETFNALIMVDFWNTIYSWRRLKLMQYIPVEAKLVDKPTIDPVTGEEVYTYDLEQNFIRAIEQRMEGKGDLKKLEDEWPEAEFLLNLKRPLIEHQIRISNYTNAVANNLQNSQWLLQYLKLAESRRRMFRPMPMNFFGSNIPYCLAMTVTDPWLEMTEKGTVQEINKDGAKILRTWLGSLAGNDPNVIPEKYQGLDNLSDITDVMKERLEKDVPALPVPLLPRPSTMRMACQRSIAITNPETKERPHSCPFLADKHLTSQHPAISA
;
A
#
# COMPACT_ATOMS: atom_id res chain seq x y z
N MET A 1 -3.68 -24.17 3.33
CA MET A 1 -3.53 -25.38 2.48
C MET A 1 -2.47 -25.18 1.40
N LEU A 2 -1.40 -24.43 1.66
CA LEU A 2 -0.26 -24.22 0.74
C LEU A 2 0.99 -24.06 1.61
N ARG A 3 1.76 -25.14 1.80
CA ARG A 3 3.13 -25.03 2.34
C ARG A 3 4.18 -25.60 1.38
N THR A 4 3.75 -26.19 0.27
CA THR A 4 4.60 -26.90 -0.67
C THR A 4 4.83 -26.08 -1.95
N ALA A 5 6.08 -25.78 -2.25
CA ALA A 5 6.50 -25.18 -3.51
C ALA A 5 6.55 -26.25 -4.62
N PRO A 6 5.91 -26.04 -5.79
CA PRO A 6 6.00 -26.94 -6.93
C PRO A 6 7.31 -26.70 -7.72
N PRO A 7 7.84 -27.70 -8.44
CA PRO A 7 9.08 -27.54 -9.23
C PRO A 7 8.93 -26.58 -10.43
N PHE A 8 7.69 -26.41 -10.93
CA PHE A 8 7.34 -25.50 -12.02
C PHE A 8 6.06 -24.72 -11.64
N PRO A 9 6.15 -23.67 -10.82
CA PRO A 9 5.00 -22.87 -10.44
C PRO A 9 4.42 -22.17 -11.67
N ARG A 10 3.14 -22.40 -11.91
CA ARG A 10 2.32 -21.57 -12.81
C ARG A 10 1.77 -20.39 -12.01
N ASN A 11 1.54 -19.26 -12.69
CA ASN A 11 1.00 -18.02 -12.11
C ASN A 11 1.96 -17.31 -11.15
N ILE A 12 3.26 -17.37 -11.44
CA ILE A 12 4.28 -16.71 -10.60
C ILE A 12 4.03 -15.19 -10.50
N GLN A 13 3.38 -14.58 -11.50
CA GLN A 13 2.91 -13.19 -11.46
C GLN A 13 1.93 -12.90 -10.34
N ARG A 14 1.03 -13.84 -10.00
CA ARG A 14 0.09 -13.65 -8.87
C ARG A 14 0.81 -13.69 -7.54
N TRP A 15 1.79 -14.58 -7.41
CA TRP A 15 2.60 -14.67 -6.20
C TRP A 15 3.50 -13.44 -6.06
N ALA A 16 4.15 -13.03 -7.15
CA ALA A 16 4.93 -11.81 -7.24
C ALA A 16 4.09 -10.58 -6.90
N ALA A 17 2.81 -10.52 -7.31
CA ALA A 17 1.96 -9.37 -7.02
C ALA A 17 1.87 -9.01 -5.53
N HIS A 18 2.02 -9.96 -4.58
CA HIS A 18 2.09 -9.64 -3.14
C HIS A 18 3.32 -8.80 -2.75
N PHE A 19 4.41 -8.88 -3.51
CA PHE A 19 5.64 -8.10 -3.28
C PHE A 19 5.55 -6.69 -3.89
N PHE A 20 4.95 -6.59 -5.08
CA PHE A 20 4.91 -5.35 -5.85
C PHE A 20 3.67 -4.50 -5.53
N LEU A 21 2.54 -5.15 -5.25
CA LEU A 21 1.23 -4.51 -5.20
C LEU A 21 0.60 -4.70 -3.83
N SER A 22 -0.20 -3.73 -3.41
CA SER A 22 -1.16 -3.94 -2.33
C SER A 22 -2.38 -4.66 -2.89
N THR A 23 -2.38 -5.98 -2.77
CA THR A 23 -3.49 -6.83 -3.22
C THR A 23 -4.60 -6.94 -2.18
N ASN A 24 -4.39 -6.47 -0.96
CA ASN A 24 -5.39 -6.43 0.09
C ASN A 24 -5.39 -5.03 0.72
N ILE A 25 -6.56 -4.39 0.75
CA ILE A 25 -6.71 -3.01 1.26
C ILE A 25 -7.72 -3.02 2.40
N ASN A 26 -7.35 -2.36 3.49
CA ASN A 26 -8.21 -2.10 4.65
C ASN A 26 -8.53 -0.60 4.75
N ILE A 27 -9.56 -0.28 5.51
CA ILE A 27 -9.79 1.08 5.98
C ILE A 27 -9.17 1.22 7.37
N ALA A 28 -8.39 2.27 7.54
CA ALA A 28 -7.98 2.75 8.84
C ALA A 28 -8.54 4.13 9.09
N ALA A 29 -8.67 4.47 10.36
CA ALA A 29 -8.90 5.82 10.79
C ALA A 29 -7.92 6.13 11.93
N SER A 30 -7.66 7.41 12.18
CA SER A 30 -6.98 7.81 13.41
C SER A 30 -7.76 7.24 14.60
N PRO A 31 -7.09 6.63 15.60
CA PRO A 31 -7.76 6.30 16.84
C PRO A 31 -8.31 7.60 17.43
N SER A 32 -9.63 7.71 17.53
CA SER A 32 -10.27 8.88 18.12
C SER A 32 -11.04 8.43 19.36
N HIS A 33 -10.64 8.97 20.52
CA HIS A 33 -11.62 9.48 21.47
C HIS A 33 -11.70 11.00 21.31
N ALA A 34 -11.60 11.48 20.07
CA ALA A 34 -11.64 12.91 19.75
C ALA A 34 -13.11 13.40 19.75
N ARG A 35 -13.82 13.20 20.88
CA ARG A 35 -14.85 14.20 21.20
C ARG A 35 -14.08 15.49 21.46
N VAL A 36 -14.46 16.55 20.75
CA VAL A 36 -14.03 17.90 21.05
C VAL A 36 -14.34 18.16 22.53
N GLY A 37 -13.33 18.07 23.41
CA GLY A 37 -13.48 18.23 24.86
C GLY A 37 -13.05 17.04 25.76
N SER A 38 -12.63 15.88 25.25
CA SER A 38 -12.17 14.77 26.11
C SER A 38 -10.64 14.74 26.31
N ALA A 39 -10.24 15.09 27.55
CA ALA A 39 -9.00 14.83 28.29
C ALA A 39 -7.62 15.12 27.64
N PRO A 40 -6.64 15.69 28.39
CA PRO A 40 -5.28 15.87 27.90
C PRO A 40 -4.58 14.50 27.79
N GLY A 41 -4.07 14.17 26.60
CA GLY A 41 -3.21 12.99 26.39
C GLY A 41 -3.52 12.10 25.19
N ASN A 42 -4.50 12.43 24.34
CA ASN A 42 -4.68 11.73 23.06
C ASN A 42 -4.05 12.53 21.92
N ASP A 43 -2.97 12.01 21.38
CA ASP A 43 -2.30 12.61 20.23
C ASP A 43 -3.18 12.43 18.99
N ASN A 44 -3.44 13.52 18.29
CA ASN A 44 -4.00 13.54 16.95
C ASN A 44 -2.99 12.87 15.99
N ILE A 45 -3.11 11.56 15.77
CA ILE A 45 -2.14 10.76 15.02
C ILE A 45 -2.73 10.31 13.69
N ILE A 46 -1.94 10.41 12.62
CA ILE A 46 -2.27 9.76 11.35
C ILE A 46 -1.65 8.35 11.34
N PRO A 47 -2.39 7.31 10.93
CA PRO A 47 -1.82 5.98 10.76
C PRO A 47 -0.61 6.01 9.81
N SER A 48 0.50 5.36 10.20
CA SER A 48 1.74 5.36 9.42
C SER A 48 1.58 4.79 8.00
N ASP A 49 0.66 3.84 7.81
CA ASP A 49 0.36 3.25 6.51
C ASP A 49 -0.24 4.22 5.49
N HIS A 50 -0.62 5.44 5.93
CA HIS A 50 -0.92 6.53 5.01
C HIS A 50 0.31 6.93 4.16
N PHE A 51 1.50 6.82 4.73
CA PHE A 51 2.73 7.40 4.20
C PHE A 51 3.74 6.35 3.69
N PHE A 52 3.78 5.15 4.27
CA PHE A 52 4.66 4.06 3.82
C PHE A 52 4.12 2.71 4.35
N ASN A 53 4.42 1.58 3.70
CA ASN A 53 3.78 0.30 4.04
C ASN A 53 4.43 -0.27 5.30
N TYR A 54 3.91 0.15 6.46
CA TYR A 54 4.50 -0.09 7.76
C TYR A 54 4.44 -1.57 8.11
N GLU A 55 3.32 -2.23 7.85
CA GLU A 55 3.16 -3.67 8.12
C GLU A 55 4.18 -4.51 7.34
N MET A 56 4.38 -4.21 6.05
CA MET A 56 5.33 -4.95 5.21
C MET A 56 6.79 -4.66 5.60
N LEU A 57 7.12 -3.41 5.88
CA LEU A 57 8.46 -3.01 6.30
C LEU A 57 8.83 -3.56 7.69
N ARG A 58 7.90 -3.54 8.65
CA ARG A 58 8.16 -4.02 10.02
C ARG A 58 8.25 -5.54 10.10
N GLY A 59 7.42 -6.25 9.34
CA GLY A 59 7.32 -7.70 9.44
C GLY A 59 8.49 -8.45 8.80
N TYR A 60 8.99 -7.95 7.66
CA TYR A 60 9.78 -8.77 6.74
C TYR A 60 10.96 -8.08 6.08
N SER A 61 11.19 -6.81 6.40
CA SER A 61 12.31 -6.07 5.85
C SER A 61 13.28 -5.67 6.95
N ASP A 62 14.56 -5.65 6.59
CA ASP A 62 15.63 -5.08 7.42
C ASP A 62 15.70 -3.54 7.32
N LEU A 63 14.81 -2.94 6.52
CA LEU A 63 14.71 -1.49 6.35
C LEU A 63 14.22 -0.77 7.59
N LEU A 64 13.58 -1.46 8.54
CA LEU A 64 13.26 -0.91 9.85
C LEU A 64 14.16 -1.53 10.93
N PRO A 65 14.62 -0.71 11.88
CA PRO A 65 15.68 -1.09 12.82
C PRO A 65 15.25 -2.21 13.77
N SER A 66 13.96 -2.51 13.92
CA SER A 66 13.48 -3.37 15.01
C SER A 66 13.84 -4.87 14.91
N ARG A 67 14.32 -5.39 13.78
CA ARG A 67 14.34 -6.86 13.57
C ARG A 67 15.60 -7.55 14.10
N ASN A 68 16.77 -6.94 13.96
CA ASN A 68 18.06 -7.63 14.10
C ASN A 68 19.12 -6.85 14.91
N LEU A 69 18.77 -5.77 15.62
CA LEU A 69 19.77 -4.94 16.31
C LEU A 69 20.54 -5.65 17.41
N ASP A 70 19.95 -6.66 18.04
CA ASP A 70 20.63 -7.43 19.09
C ASP A 70 21.48 -8.59 18.52
N ASN A 71 21.53 -8.74 17.19
CA ASN A 71 22.29 -9.80 16.52
C ASN A 71 23.65 -9.27 16.04
N GLU A 72 24.72 -9.53 16.80
CA GLU A 72 26.08 -9.12 16.44
C GLU A 72 26.55 -9.64 15.07
N THR A 73 26.11 -10.84 14.68
CA THR A 73 26.51 -11.44 13.40
C THR A 73 25.88 -10.68 12.24
N TRP A 74 24.62 -10.29 12.41
CA TRP A 74 23.91 -9.46 11.44
C TRP A 74 24.54 -8.07 11.35
N LEU A 75 24.82 -7.41 12.49
CA LEU A 75 25.48 -6.09 12.50
C LEU A 75 26.82 -6.12 11.77
N LYS A 76 27.68 -7.09 12.11
CA LYS A 76 28.99 -7.27 11.44
C LYS A 76 28.85 -7.51 9.94
N ALA A 77 27.79 -8.19 9.48
CA ALA A 77 27.54 -8.44 8.07
C ALA A 77 27.07 -7.19 7.29
N HIS A 78 26.49 -6.20 7.97
CA HIS A 78 25.90 -5.01 7.34
C HIS A 78 26.74 -3.74 7.47
N ILE A 79 27.71 -3.72 8.40
CA ILE A 79 28.66 -2.61 8.51
C ILE A 79 29.63 -2.66 7.32
N LEU A 80 29.74 -1.53 6.62
CA LEU A 80 30.63 -1.38 5.48
C LEU A 80 32.02 -0.91 5.91
N ASN A 81 33.04 -1.33 5.16
CA ASN A 81 34.44 -0.92 5.40
C ASN A 81 34.63 0.60 5.32
N GLU A 82 33.87 1.26 4.45
CA GLU A 82 33.88 2.71 4.27
C GLU A 82 32.53 3.29 4.68
N VAL A 83 32.55 4.49 5.26
CA VAL A 83 31.32 5.21 5.61
C VAL A 83 30.59 5.58 4.32
N PRO A 84 29.32 5.15 4.14
CA PRO A 84 28.58 5.46 2.94
C PRO A 84 28.39 6.96 2.75
N ALA A 85 28.41 7.41 1.48
CA ALA A 85 28.25 8.81 1.14
C ALA A 85 26.96 9.41 1.71
N ALA A 86 25.88 8.62 1.79
CA ALA A 86 24.63 9.08 2.38
C ALA A 86 24.75 9.35 3.89
N LEU A 87 25.45 8.50 4.64
CA LEU A 87 25.65 8.71 6.09
C LEU A 87 26.58 9.91 6.33
N ALA A 88 27.63 10.05 5.53
CA ALA A 88 28.49 11.23 5.58
C ALA A 88 27.69 12.52 5.31
N ALA A 89 26.87 12.53 4.26
CA ALA A 89 26.01 13.68 3.92
C ALA A 89 24.99 13.97 5.03
N TYR A 90 24.36 12.93 5.59
CA TYR A 90 23.43 13.07 6.72
C TYR A 90 24.12 13.70 7.94
N ASN A 91 25.31 13.22 8.31
CA ASN A 91 26.06 13.73 9.45
C ASN A 91 26.42 15.21 9.26
N GLU A 92 26.92 15.58 8.08
CA GLU A 92 27.23 16.97 7.74
C GLU A 92 25.98 17.88 7.84
N SER A 93 24.83 17.43 7.30
CA SER A 93 23.61 18.25 7.31
C SER A 93 22.99 18.41 8.70
N ASN A 94 23.02 17.36 9.52
CA ASN A 94 22.33 17.36 10.83
C ASN A 94 23.18 17.93 11.95
N PHE A 95 24.51 17.73 11.92
CA PHE A 95 25.41 18.17 12.99
C PHE A 95 26.23 19.41 12.61
N LYS A 96 25.95 20.05 11.47
CA LYS A 96 26.53 21.34 11.04
C LYS A 96 28.05 21.40 11.12
N GLY A 97 28.72 20.28 10.80
CA GLY A 97 30.18 20.16 10.84
C GLY A 97 30.78 19.77 12.20
N ASP A 98 29.98 19.60 13.26
CA ASP A 98 30.47 19.08 14.54
C ASP A 98 30.70 17.57 14.46
N LYS A 99 31.92 17.20 14.04
CA LYS A 99 32.35 15.81 13.87
C LYS A 99 32.28 14.97 15.14
N SER A 100 32.22 15.58 16.32
CA SER A 100 32.10 14.83 17.58
C SER A 100 30.71 14.21 17.77
N GLN A 101 29.71 14.69 17.05
CA GLN A 101 28.34 14.20 17.09
C GLN A 101 27.99 13.28 15.92
N TYR A 102 28.95 13.02 15.02
CA TYR A 102 28.69 12.21 13.83
C TYR A 102 28.40 10.78 14.24
N LEU A 103 27.29 10.25 13.72
CA LEU A 103 26.90 8.87 13.95
C LEU A 103 27.84 7.95 13.18
N SER A 104 28.34 6.90 13.84
CA SER A 104 28.89 5.75 13.14
C SER A 104 27.78 4.95 12.44
N GLN A 105 28.15 3.97 11.60
CA GLN A 105 27.16 3.07 11.00
C GLN A 105 26.39 2.27 12.06
N GLU A 106 27.08 1.83 13.12
CA GLU A 106 26.47 1.13 14.26
C GLU A 106 25.50 2.04 15.03
N ASP A 107 25.92 3.28 15.30
CA ASP A 107 25.06 4.27 15.98
C ASP A 107 23.82 4.57 15.14
N TRP A 108 23.95 4.64 13.82
CA TRP A 108 22.81 4.84 12.93
C TRP A 108 21.80 3.69 13.05
N PHE A 109 22.26 2.44 12.89
CA PHE A 109 21.37 1.28 12.94
C PHE A 109 20.59 1.24 14.25
N THR A 110 21.22 1.59 15.37
CA THR A 110 20.63 1.53 16.70
C THR A 110 19.75 2.74 17.06
N SER A 111 20.05 3.93 16.55
CA SER A 111 19.36 5.19 16.90
C SER A 111 18.22 5.57 15.94
N TYR A 112 18.18 4.97 14.75
CA TYR A 112 17.15 5.26 13.77
C TYR A 112 15.75 4.96 14.32
N THR A 113 14.82 5.92 14.18
CA THR A 113 13.41 5.76 14.58
C THR A 113 12.50 6.45 13.56
N ILE A 114 11.26 5.98 13.47
CA ILE A 114 10.21 6.64 12.69
C ILE A 114 9.49 7.65 13.61
N PRO A 115 9.38 8.93 13.23
CA PRO A 115 8.64 9.90 14.01
C PRO A 115 7.15 9.55 14.05
N GLN A 116 6.47 9.97 15.11
CA GLN A 116 5.01 9.94 15.18
C GLN A 116 4.44 10.99 14.23
N PHE A 117 3.46 10.60 13.42
CA PHE A 117 2.77 11.50 12.49
C PHE A 117 1.63 12.23 13.20
N SER A 118 1.96 13.23 14.00
CA SER A 118 0.98 14.04 14.72
C SER A 118 0.56 15.28 13.95
N TYR A 119 -0.67 15.74 14.17
CA TYR A 119 -1.22 16.97 13.61
C TYR A 119 -1.95 17.79 14.68
N ASP A 120 -2.15 19.09 14.46
CA ASP A 120 -3.00 19.88 15.36
C ASP A 120 -4.48 19.84 14.92
N GLY A 121 -5.37 19.66 15.89
CA GLY A 121 -6.82 19.55 15.65
C GLY A 121 -7.42 20.77 14.91
N PRO A 122 -7.06 22.01 15.27
CA PRO A 122 -7.52 23.20 14.55
C PRO A 122 -7.17 23.20 13.06
N SER A 123 -5.93 22.87 12.67
CA SER A 123 -5.52 22.75 11.28
C SER A 123 -6.32 21.68 10.54
N TYR A 124 -6.58 20.53 11.19
CA TYR A 124 -7.41 19.48 10.61
C TYR A 124 -8.85 19.97 10.37
N LEU A 125 -9.46 20.62 11.36
CA LEU A 125 -10.82 21.15 11.23
C LEU A 125 -10.91 22.21 10.13
N TRP A 126 -9.89 23.07 10.00
CA TRP A 126 -9.80 24.01 8.89
C TRP A 126 -9.72 23.29 7.55
N ALA A 127 -8.77 22.36 7.38
CA ALA A 127 -8.59 21.63 6.13
C ALA A 127 -9.81 20.77 5.75
N SER A 128 -10.44 20.15 6.74
CA SER A 128 -11.68 19.37 6.59
C SER A 128 -12.83 20.23 6.07
N ARG A 129 -12.97 21.48 6.56
CA ARG A 129 -13.97 22.45 6.08
C ARG A 129 -13.66 22.92 4.66
N GLU A 130 -12.41 23.27 4.37
CA GLU A 130 -11.99 23.67 3.02
C GLU A 130 -12.28 22.58 1.98
N LEU A 131 -12.04 21.32 2.35
CA LEU A 131 -12.32 20.17 1.50
C LEU A 131 -13.78 19.72 1.51
N LYS A 132 -14.62 20.30 2.38
CA LYS A 132 -16.00 19.89 2.56
C LYS A 132 -16.09 18.38 2.78
N LEU A 133 -15.23 17.86 3.67
CA LEU A 133 -15.24 16.44 4.02
C LEU A 133 -16.57 16.10 4.70
N CYS A 134 -17.16 14.97 4.33
CA CYS A 134 -18.46 14.54 4.83
C CYS A 134 -18.62 13.02 4.75
N THR A 135 -19.65 12.50 5.40
CA THR A 135 -20.22 11.20 5.08
C THR A 135 -21.45 11.38 4.19
N LEU A 136 -21.52 10.58 3.13
CA LEU A 136 -22.63 10.56 2.20
C LEU A 136 -23.56 9.39 2.45
N GLN A 137 -24.85 9.63 2.36
CA GLN A 137 -25.92 8.64 2.38
C GLN A 137 -26.71 8.68 1.08
N GLU A 138 -27.02 7.51 0.52
CA GLU A 138 -27.83 7.41 -0.69
C GLU A 138 -29.27 7.88 -0.43
N VAL A 139 -29.84 8.62 -1.39
CA VAL A 139 -31.22 9.11 -1.34
C VAL A 139 -31.95 8.79 -2.65
N SER A 140 -33.25 8.49 -2.59
CA SER A 140 -34.01 8.08 -3.77
C SER A 140 -34.30 9.25 -4.73
N LYS A 141 -34.34 10.48 -4.23
CA LYS A 141 -34.79 11.66 -4.95
C LYS A 141 -33.62 12.59 -5.32
N PRO A 142 -33.45 12.97 -6.61
CA PRO A 142 -32.41 13.92 -7.02
C PRO A 142 -32.49 15.28 -6.33
N GLU A 143 -33.69 15.75 -5.99
CA GLU A 143 -33.92 17.02 -5.30
C GLU A 143 -33.35 17.08 -3.87
N ASP A 144 -33.19 15.92 -3.23
CA ASP A 144 -32.65 15.81 -1.88
C ASP A 144 -31.11 15.68 -1.88
N ALA A 145 -30.51 15.59 -3.07
CA ALA A 145 -29.11 15.25 -3.25
C ALA A 145 -28.18 16.46 -3.23
N GLN A 146 -27.04 16.34 -2.56
CA GLN A 146 -25.90 17.27 -2.68
C GLN A 146 -24.84 16.76 -3.65
N LEU A 147 -24.87 15.47 -4.02
CA LEU A 147 -24.02 14.87 -5.03
C LEU A 147 -24.84 13.92 -5.90
N ILE A 148 -24.74 14.09 -7.22
CA ILE A 148 -25.33 13.17 -8.21
C ILE A 148 -24.17 12.64 -9.05
N VAL A 149 -24.04 11.32 -9.13
CA VAL A 149 -22.97 10.66 -9.91
C VAL A 149 -23.55 9.63 -10.87
N PRO A 150 -22.87 9.37 -12.01
CA PRO A 150 -23.24 8.27 -12.89
C PRO A 150 -23.24 6.93 -12.13
N ALA A 151 -24.14 6.02 -12.52
CA ALA A 151 -24.09 4.64 -12.07
C ALA A 151 -22.67 4.07 -12.26
N ASN A 152 -22.22 3.23 -11.31
CA ASN A 152 -20.89 2.61 -11.27
C ASN A 152 -19.72 3.51 -10.86
N THR A 153 -19.95 4.80 -10.58
CA THR A 153 -18.89 5.70 -10.06
C THR A 153 -18.50 5.35 -8.62
N LEU A 154 -19.47 4.86 -7.84
CA LEU A 154 -19.32 4.42 -6.46
C LEU A 154 -19.75 2.95 -6.40
N ALA A 155 -18.94 2.11 -5.74
CA ALA A 155 -19.13 0.66 -5.52
C ALA A 155 -19.15 -0.24 -6.77
N GLY A 156 -18.54 0.17 -7.89
CA GLY A 156 -18.33 -0.70 -9.06
C GLY A 156 -19.60 -1.28 -9.69
N GLY A 157 -20.72 -0.57 -9.55
CA GLY A 157 -22.01 -1.00 -10.05
C GLY A 157 -22.74 -1.99 -9.15
N ILE A 158 -22.22 -2.24 -7.95
CA ILE A 158 -23.00 -2.84 -6.88
C ILE A 158 -23.98 -1.77 -6.37
N MET A 159 -25.27 -2.06 -6.50
CA MET A 159 -26.33 -1.22 -5.94
C MET A 159 -26.28 -1.31 -4.41
N MET A 160 -26.14 -0.17 -3.74
CA MET A 160 -26.05 -0.10 -2.30
C MET A 160 -27.46 0.02 -1.72
N GLY A 161 -28.02 -1.09 -1.25
CA GLY A 161 -29.33 -1.10 -0.60
C GLY A 161 -29.21 -0.71 0.87
N THR A 162 -29.84 0.38 1.28
CA THR A 162 -30.37 0.49 2.65
C THR A 162 -31.80 0.97 2.57
N LEU A 163 -32.76 0.05 2.76
CA LEU A 163 -34.13 0.40 3.11
C LEU A 163 -34.51 -0.27 4.43
N GLU A 164 -35.29 0.48 5.22
CA GLU A 164 -35.60 0.29 6.64
C GLU A 164 -36.50 -0.93 6.96
N ASP A 165 -36.90 -1.73 5.97
CA ASP A 165 -37.93 -2.77 6.10
C ASP A 165 -37.46 -4.19 5.72
N GLY A 166 -36.19 -4.37 5.38
CA GLY A 166 -35.61 -5.70 5.12
C GLY A 166 -36.08 -6.38 3.83
N HIS A 167 -36.77 -5.65 2.94
CA HIS A 167 -37.09 -6.11 1.60
C HIS A 167 -36.21 -5.38 0.57
N GLU A 168 -35.34 -6.14 -0.10
CA GLU A 168 -34.50 -5.64 -1.20
C GLU A 168 -35.36 -5.47 -2.45
N ASP A 169 -35.83 -4.26 -2.73
CA ASP A 169 -36.38 -3.91 -4.05
C ASP A 169 -35.30 -3.21 -4.89
N ILE A 170 -34.97 -3.81 -6.03
CA ILE A 170 -33.76 -3.55 -6.82
C ILE A 170 -34.19 -2.89 -8.13
N ILE A 171 -34.17 -1.56 -8.21
CA ILE A 171 -34.53 -0.84 -9.45
C ILE A 171 -33.37 0.07 -9.87
N GLY A 172 -32.69 -0.32 -10.95
CA GLY A 172 -31.53 0.36 -11.51
C GLY A 172 -31.87 1.67 -12.24
N GLY A 173 -31.31 2.78 -11.76
CA GLY A 173 -31.28 4.07 -12.46
C GLY A 173 -29.94 4.33 -13.16
N ALA A 174 -29.91 5.28 -14.11
CA ALA A 174 -28.68 5.72 -14.80
C ALA A 174 -27.74 6.57 -13.91
N GLN A 175 -28.19 6.93 -12.70
CA GLN A 175 -27.50 7.81 -11.76
C GLN A 175 -27.83 7.39 -10.32
N VAL A 176 -26.94 7.74 -9.39
CA VAL A 176 -27.12 7.54 -7.95
C VAL A 176 -27.02 8.90 -7.26
N ASN A 177 -27.93 9.16 -6.32
CA ASN A 177 -28.05 10.45 -5.63
C ASN A 177 -27.63 10.30 -4.17
N PHE A 178 -26.84 11.26 -3.66
CA PHE A 178 -26.34 11.25 -2.30
C PHE A 178 -26.62 12.56 -1.58
N ALA A 179 -27.06 12.44 -0.33
CA ALA A 179 -27.15 13.55 0.61
C ALA A 179 -26.00 13.51 1.61
N VAL A 180 -25.60 14.69 2.10
CA VAL A 180 -24.68 14.82 3.23
C VAL A 180 -25.40 14.39 4.50
N GLN A 181 -24.94 13.31 5.11
CA GLN A 181 -25.45 12.86 6.39
C GLN A 181 -24.75 13.59 7.55
N GLN A 182 -23.42 13.72 7.48
CA GLN A 182 -22.63 14.41 8.50
C GLN A 182 -21.44 15.14 7.86
N TRP A 183 -21.09 16.30 8.42
CA TRP A 183 -19.84 17.00 8.10
C TRP A 183 -18.65 16.41 8.87
N GLY A 184 -17.52 16.25 8.20
CA GLY A 184 -16.37 15.47 8.66
C GLY A 184 -16.43 14.01 8.20
N GLU A 185 -15.34 13.26 8.41
CA GLU A 185 -15.21 11.85 8.00
C GLU A 185 -15.85 10.86 9.00
N GLY A 186 -16.91 11.30 9.71
CA GLY A 186 -17.55 10.54 10.80
C GLY A 186 -16.88 10.74 12.16
N ASP A 187 -16.97 9.74 13.04
CA ASP A 187 -16.46 9.78 14.42
C ASP A 187 -14.92 9.73 14.52
N ASN A 188 -14.23 9.37 13.43
CA ASN A 188 -12.78 9.26 13.40
C ASN A 188 -12.21 10.09 12.24
N PRO A 189 -11.23 10.97 12.49
CA PRO A 189 -10.54 11.68 11.42
C PRO A 189 -9.59 10.74 10.67
N TRP A 190 -9.14 11.15 9.48
CA TRP A 190 -8.17 10.40 8.66
C TRP A 190 -8.66 9.03 8.25
N VAL A 191 -9.87 8.93 7.66
CA VAL A 191 -10.40 7.66 7.17
C VAL A 191 -9.72 7.25 5.86
N ILE A 192 -8.56 6.62 5.94
CA ILE A 192 -7.69 6.30 4.82
C ILE A 192 -7.81 4.84 4.36
N LEU A 193 -7.35 4.57 3.15
CA LEU A 193 -7.01 3.22 2.73
C LEU A 193 -5.59 2.89 3.22
N GLN A 194 -5.39 1.68 3.72
CA GLN A 194 -4.06 1.14 4.08
C GLN A 194 -3.87 -0.28 3.53
N SER A 195 -2.61 -0.68 3.31
CA SER A 195 -2.25 -2.07 3.03
C SER A 195 -2.71 -2.99 4.16
N SER A 196 -3.23 -4.18 3.82
CA SER A 196 -3.59 -5.18 4.82
C SER A 196 -2.36 -5.95 5.32
N VAL A 197 -2.42 -6.38 6.58
CA VAL A 197 -1.50 -7.39 7.13
C VAL A 197 -1.49 -8.68 6.29
N ASP A 198 -2.57 -8.97 5.56
CA ASP A 198 -2.65 -10.12 4.66
C ASP A 198 -1.61 -10.06 3.52
N ASP A 199 -1.29 -8.86 3.01
CA ASP A 199 -0.24 -8.70 1.99
C ASP A 199 1.14 -9.00 2.58
N ALA A 200 1.40 -8.49 3.79
CA ALA A 200 2.65 -8.80 4.51
C ALA A 200 2.75 -10.31 4.79
N MET A 201 1.66 -10.96 5.19
CA MET A 201 1.60 -12.42 5.33
C MET A 201 1.81 -13.16 4.00
N GLY A 202 1.31 -12.63 2.88
CA GLY A 202 1.54 -13.18 1.55
C GLY A 202 3.02 -13.18 1.17
N VAL A 203 3.71 -12.06 1.38
CA VAL A 203 5.16 -11.94 1.24
C VAL A 203 5.87 -12.96 2.12
N TRP A 204 5.49 -13.07 3.39
CA TRP A 204 6.08 -14.05 4.30
C TRP A 204 5.94 -15.48 3.83
N MET A 205 4.74 -15.86 3.39
CA MET A 205 4.49 -17.20 2.87
C MET A 205 5.36 -17.48 1.66
N ALA A 206 5.50 -16.51 0.75
CA ALA A 206 6.33 -16.63 -0.45
C ALA A 206 7.86 -16.59 -0.17
N GLN A 207 8.27 -16.13 1.01
CA GLN A 207 9.67 -16.14 1.47
C GLN A 207 10.04 -17.36 2.32
N LYS A 208 9.04 -18.05 2.88
CA LYS A 208 9.21 -19.24 3.73
C LYS A 208 8.38 -20.42 3.24
N MET A 209 8.47 -20.70 1.95
CA MET A 209 7.90 -21.92 1.39
C MET A 209 8.81 -23.11 1.68
N PHE A 210 8.28 -24.32 1.56
CA PHE A 210 9.05 -25.55 1.71
C PHE A 210 8.87 -26.44 0.47
N LEU A 211 9.93 -27.14 0.05
CA LEU A 211 9.85 -28.13 -1.02
C LEU A 211 9.28 -29.45 -0.47
N GLY A 212 7.95 -29.55 -0.42
CA GLY A 212 7.22 -30.75 0.03
C GLY A 212 6.50 -30.60 1.37
N ASP A 213 5.72 -31.62 1.75
CA ASP A 213 4.80 -31.60 2.90
C ASP A 213 5.48 -31.90 4.25
N GLU A 214 6.74 -32.31 4.25
CA GLU A 214 7.43 -32.80 5.45
C GLU A 214 8.07 -31.67 6.28
N LYS A 215 8.18 -31.88 7.60
CA LYS A 215 8.86 -30.95 8.52
C LYS A 215 10.36 -30.77 8.24
N GLN A 216 10.97 -31.64 7.43
CA GLN A 216 12.38 -31.56 7.01
C GLN A 216 12.55 -31.07 5.57
N ALA A 217 11.46 -30.62 4.92
CA ALA A 217 11.53 -30.08 3.57
C ALA A 217 12.46 -28.86 3.51
N ALA A 218 13.25 -28.76 2.44
CA ALA A 218 14.16 -27.64 2.25
C ALA A 218 13.38 -26.34 2.03
N ARG A 219 13.89 -25.21 2.55
CA ARG A 219 13.27 -23.90 2.39
C ARG A 219 13.34 -23.47 0.92
N CYS A 220 12.31 -22.78 0.47
CA CYS A 220 12.23 -22.16 -0.85
C CYS A 220 11.71 -20.71 -0.73
N GLN A 221 12.28 -19.82 -1.54
CA GLN A 221 11.85 -18.42 -1.62
C GLN A 221 11.73 -17.95 -3.07
N LEU A 222 10.87 -16.94 -3.30
CA LEU A 222 10.70 -16.33 -4.62
C LEU A 222 11.74 -15.26 -4.95
N PHE A 223 12.08 -14.44 -3.96
CA PHE A 223 13.06 -13.37 -4.07
C PHE A 223 13.99 -13.41 -2.86
N SER A 224 15.24 -13.00 -3.02
CA SER A 224 16.16 -12.69 -1.94
C SER A 224 15.67 -11.49 -1.13
N GLU A 225 16.13 -11.37 0.12
CA GLU A 225 15.83 -10.22 0.98
C GLU A 225 16.40 -8.92 0.40
N GLU A 226 17.56 -8.99 -0.24
CA GLU A 226 18.15 -7.87 -0.99
C GLU A 226 17.23 -7.38 -2.11
N THR A 227 16.76 -8.30 -2.97
CA THR A 227 15.83 -7.95 -4.04
C THR A 227 14.50 -7.44 -3.49
N PHE A 228 13.98 -8.04 -2.43
CA PHE A 228 12.78 -7.56 -1.77
C PHE A 228 12.92 -6.14 -1.22
N ASN A 229 14.02 -5.85 -0.51
CA ASN A 229 14.32 -4.51 0.01
C ASN A 229 14.44 -3.49 -1.13
N ALA A 230 15.08 -3.87 -2.24
CA ALA A 230 15.16 -3.00 -3.41
C ALA A 230 13.80 -2.72 -4.05
N LEU A 231 12.94 -3.75 -4.14
CA LEU A 231 11.58 -3.67 -4.68
C LEU A 231 10.65 -2.80 -3.85
N ILE A 232 10.61 -2.99 -2.53
CA ILE A 232 9.76 -2.19 -1.64
C ILE A 232 10.21 -0.73 -1.57
N MET A 233 11.49 -0.46 -1.81
CA MET A 233 12.05 0.88 -1.91
C MET A 233 11.72 1.61 -3.21
N VAL A 234 11.16 0.92 -4.21
CA VAL A 234 10.59 1.57 -5.39
C VAL A 234 9.30 2.27 -4.98
N ASP A 235 9.28 3.60 -5.03
CA ASP A 235 8.07 4.38 -4.75
C ASP A 235 7.47 4.07 -3.36
N PHE A 236 8.34 3.88 -2.35
CA PHE A 236 7.95 3.38 -1.02
C PHE A 236 6.98 4.31 -0.26
N TRP A 237 6.97 5.60 -0.63
CA TRP A 237 6.07 6.62 -0.11
C TRP A 237 4.62 6.51 -0.65
N ASN A 238 4.40 5.69 -1.70
CA ASN A 238 3.08 5.42 -2.25
C ASN A 238 2.69 3.96 -2.00
N THR A 239 2.17 3.71 -0.81
CA THR A 239 1.91 2.35 -0.27
C THR A 239 0.92 1.56 -1.08
N ILE A 240 -0.18 2.21 -1.47
CA ILE A 240 -1.26 1.63 -2.26
C ILE A 240 -1.25 2.26 -3.63
N TYR A 241 -1.48 1.43 -4.65
CA TYR A 241 -1.60 1.87 -6.04
C TYR A 241 -0.35 2.58 -6.57
N SER A 242 0.83 2.11 -6.18
CA SER A 242 2.07 2.50 -6.83
C SER A 242 2.05 2.03 -8.28
N TRP A 243 1.90 2.99 -9.21
CA TRP A 243 1.99 2.70 -10.65
C TRP A 243 3.41 2.29 -11.06
N ARG A 244 4.41 2.75 -10.30
CA ARG A 244 5.83 2.45 -10.49
C ARG A 244 6.12 0.98 -10.23
N ARG A 245 5.70 0.46 -9.07
CA ARG A 245 5.79 -0.98 -8.77
C ARG A 245 4.90 -1.83 -9.68
N LEU A 246 3.72 -1.32 -10.04
CA LEU A 246 2.86 -1.98 -11.02
C LEU A 246 3.52 -2.10 -12.40
N LYS A 247 4.22 -1.07 -12.88
CA LYS A 247 4.94 -1.13 -14.15
C LYS A 247 5.98 -2.25 -14.15
N LEU A 248 6.66 -2.51 -13.03
CA LEU A 248 7.65 -3.58 -12.92
C LEU A 248 7.05 -4.99 -13.08
N MET A 249 5.74 -5.18 -12.86
CA MET A 249 5.07 -6.49 -13.06
C MET A 249 5.18 -7.00 -14.49
N GLN A 250 5.41 -6.14 -15.49
CA GLN A 250 5.57 -6.55 -16.88
C GLN A 250 6.88 -7.32 -17.15
N TYR A 251 7.82 -7.35 -16.22
CA TYR A 251 9.07 -8.10 -16.33
C TYR A 251 9.03 -9.45 -15.60
N ILE A 252 7.95 -9.73 -14.89
CA ILE A 252 7.75 -11.01 -14.20
C ILE A 252 7.29 -12.04 -15.25
N PRO A 253 8.03 -13.15 -15.47
CA PRO A 253 7.59 -14.21 -16.36
C PRO A 253 6.30 -14.85 -15.85
N VAL A 254 5.55 -15.57 -16.68
CA VAL A 254 4.32 -16.28 -16.24
C VAL A 254 4.60 -17.62 -15.53
N GLU A 255 5.78 -18.17 -15.76
CA GLU A 255 6.29 -19.43 -15.21
C GLU A 255 7.73 -19.23 -14.74
N ALA A 256 8.16 -20.03 -13.77
CA ALA A 256 9.54 -20.07 -13.30
C ALA A 256 9.98 -21.53 -13.06
N LYS A 257 11.28 -21.77 -13.05
CA LYS A 257 11.88 -23.09 -12.82
C LYS A 257 12.66 -23.09 -11.52
N LEU A 258 12.50 -24.13 -10.73
CA LEU A 258 13.32 -24.33 -9.54
C LEU A 258 14.80 -24.48 -9.95
N VAL A 259 15.69 -23.79 -9.26
CA VAL A 259 17.13 -23.89 -9.49
C VAL A 259 17.67 -25.14 -8.78
N ASP A 260 18.47 -25.94 -9.47
CA ASP A 260 18.97 -27.22 -8.96
C ASP A 260 19.89 -27.11 -7.74
N LYS A 261 20.53 -25.95 -7.54
CA LYS A 261 21.50 -25.71 -6.46
C LYS A 261 20.95 -24.68 -5.47
N PRO A 262 20.78 -25.04 -4.19
CA PRO A 262 20.41 -24.07 -3.16
C PRO A 262 21.55 -23.10 -2.87
N THR A 263 21.20 -21.92 -2.36
CA THR A 263 22.12 -20.98 -1.72
C THR A 263 22.17 -21.22 -0.21
N ILE A 264 23.20 -20.72 0.47
CA ILE A 264 23.29 -20.77 1.93
C ILE A 264 22.87 -19.41 2.50
N ASP A 265 21.89 -19.40 3.40
CA ASP A 265 21.50 -18.20 4.15
C ASP A 265 22.69 -17.74 5.01
N PRO A 266 23.21 -16.51 4.83
CA PRO A 266 24.42 -16.07 5.52
C PRO A 266 24.21 -15.85 7.02
N VAL A 267 22.96 -15.75 7.47
CA VAL A 267 22.62 -15.53 8.89
C VAL A 267 22.33 -16.85 9.59
N THR A 268 21.54 -17.74 8.96
CA THR A 268 21.13 -19.01 9.59
C THR A 268 22.00 -20.19 9.20
N GLY A 269 22.75 -20.11 8.09
CA GLY A 269 23.53 -21.21 7.54
C GLY A 269 22.70 -22.30 6.84
N GLU A 270 21.40 -22.08 6.65
CA GLU A 270 20.48 -23.06 6.04
C GLU A 270 20.56 -23.05 4.51
N GLU A 271 20.35 -24.22 3.88
CA GLU A 271 20.14 -24.31 2.43
C GLU A 271 18.77 -23.76 2.04
N VAL A 272 18.76 -22.82 1.09
CA VAL A 272 17.56 -22.16 0.55
C VAL A 272 17.53 -22.33 -0.95
N TYR A 273 16.47 -22.98 -1.45
CA TYR A 273 16.19 -23.10 -2.87
C TYR A 273 15.49 -21.85 -3.40
N THR A 274 15.75 -21.53 -4.66
CA THR A 274 15.14 -20.38 -5.35
C THR A 274 14.63 -20.80 -6.73
N TYR A 275 13.78 -19.97 -7.30
CA TYR A 275 13.43 -20.08 -8.71
C TYR A 275 14.34 -19.19 -9.55
N ASP A 276 14.49 -19.50 -10.83
CA ASP A 276 15.14 -18.63 -11.82
C ASP A 276 14.40 -17.29 -12.06
N LEU A 277 13.24 -17.12 -11.41
CA LEU A 277 12.40 -15.92 -11.40
C LEU A 277 13.20 -14.64 -11.15
N GLU A 278 13.91 -14.55 -10.03
CA GLU A 278 14.63 -13.34 -9.63
C GLU A 278 15.67 -12.94 -10.69
N GLN A 279 16.48 -13.90 -11.11
CA GLN A 279 17.52 -13.66 -12.09
C GLN A 279 16.93 -13.24 -13.45
N ASN A 280 15.85 -13.89 -13.89
CA ASN A 280 15.18 -13.57 -15.15
C ASN A 280 14.52 -12.18 -15.09
N PHE A 281 13.90 -11.84 -13.95
CA PHE A 281 13.29 -10.53 -13.71
C PHE A 281 14.33 -9.41 -13.75
N ILE A 282 15.42 -9.53 -13.00
CA ILE A 282 16.50 -8.53 -12.97
C ILE A 282 17.10 -8.36 -14.36
N ARG A 283 17.42 -9.48 -15.04
CA ARG A 283 18.00 -9.45 -16.39
C ARG A 283 17.09 -8.76 -17.40
N ALA A 284 15.77 -9.00 -17.34
CA ALA A 284 14.82 -8.35 -18.24
C ALA A 284 14.81 -6.82 -18.05
N ILE A 285 14.95 -6.35 -16.80
CA ILE A 285 15.03 -4.92 -16.49
C ILE A 285 16.38 -4.34 -16.95
N GLU A 286 17.49 -5.04 -16.71
CA GLU A 286 18.81 -4.62 -17.18
C GLU A 286 18.85 -4.48 -18.70
N GLN A 287 18.35 -5.48 -19.43
CA GLN A 287 18.24 -5.44 -20.90
C GLN A 287 17.39 -4.27 -21.37
N ARG A 288 16.29 -3.98 -20.67
CA ARG A 288 15.42 -2.85 -21.00
C ARG A 288 16.14 -1.49 -20.84
N MET A 289 17.03 -1.39 -19.86
CA MET A 289 17.78 -0.17 -19.55
C MET A 289 19.09 -0.05 -20.32
N GLU A 290 19.50 -1.08 -21.05
CA GLU A 290 20.69 -1.08 -21.88
C GLU A 290 20.62 0.05 -22.93
N GLY A 291 21.67 0.86 -23.00
CA GLY A 291 21.75 1.99 -23.94
C GLY A 291 20.81 3.17 -23.66
N LYS A 292 20.00 3.16 -22.59
CA LYS A 292 19.07 4.25 -22.25
C LYS A 292 19.73 5.46 -21.59
N GLY A 293 20.94 5.29 -21.05
CA GLY A 293 21.73 6.38 -20.45
C GLY A 293 22.12 6.10 -18.98
N ASP A 294 22.41 7.18 -18.26
CA ASP A 294 22.80 7.12 -16.84
C ASP A 294 21.56 6.84 -15.97
N LEU A 295 21.55 5.70 -15.28
CA LEU A 295 20.45 5.29 -14.42
C LEU A 295 20.09 6.34 -13.36
N LYS A 296 21.08 7.05 -12.79
CA LYS A 296 20.83 8.09 -11.78
C LYS A 296 20.00 9.26 -12.32
N LYS A 297 20.15 9.57 -13.60
CA LYS A 297 19.36 10.64 -14.24
C LYS A 297 17.96 10.17 -14.66
N LEU A 298 17.76 8.86 -14.70
CA LEU A 298 16.52 8.23 -15.13
C LEU A 298 15.65 7.75 -13.97
N GLU A 299 16.16 7.75 -12.73
CA GLU A 299 15.48 7.13 -11.58
C GLU A 299 14.10 7.74 -11.30
N ASP A 300 13.92 9.04 -11.49
CA ASP A 300 12.61 9.71 -11.30
C ASP A 300 11.59 9.35 -12.39
N GLU A 301 12.05 9.04 -13.61
CA GLU A 301 11.18 8.78 -14.76
C GLU A 301 10.91 7.29 -14.99
N TRP A 302 11.90 6.45 -14.70
CA TRP A 302 11.91 5.01 -15.01
C TRP A 302 11.98 4.21 -13.71
N PRO A 303 10.88 3.54 -13.29
CA PRO A 303 10.94 2.64 -12.13
C PRO A 303 11.93 1.49 -12.32
N GLU A 304 12.21 1.12 -13.58
CA GLU A 304 13.29 0.21 -13.94
C GLU A 304 14.66 0.71 -13.46
N ALA A 305 14.98 2.00 -13.67
CA ALA A 305 16.22 2.60 -13.23
C ALA A 305 16.29 2.71 -11.70
N GLU A 306 15.19 3.15 -11.06
CA GLU A 306 15.07 3.22 -9.60
C GLU A 306 15.32 1.85 -8.95
N PHE A 307 14.70 0.79 -9.48
CA PHE A 307 14.88 -0.58 -8.97
C PHE A 307 16.35 -1.04 -9.09
N LEU A 308 16.98 -0.87 -10.26
CA LEU A 308 18.38 -1.28 -10.47
C LEU A 308 19.36 -0.49 -9.59
N LEU A 309 19.05 0.78 -9.28
CA LEU A 309 19.84 1.56 -8.33
C LEU A 309 19.61 1.07 -6.90
N ASN A 310 18.36 0.79 -6.53
CA ASN A 310 18.02 0.29 -5.20
C ASN A 310 18.69 -1.06 -4.90
N LEU A 311 18.83 -1.95 -5.89
CA LEU A 311 19.58 -3.20 -5.75
C LEU A 311 21.05 -2.99 -5.37
N LYS A 312 21.65 -1.88 -5.81
CA LYS A 312 23.07 -1.57 -5.54
C LYS A 312 23.27 -0.76 -4.27
N ARG A 313 22.19 -0.24 -3.67
CA ARG A 313 22.25 0.60 -2.48
C ARG A 313 22.36 -0.30 -1.24
N PRO A 314 23.34 -0.06 -0.36
CA PRO A 314 23.42 -0.78 0.90
C PRO A 314 22.25 -0.41 1.82
N LEU A 315 21.95 -1.30 2.77
CA LEU A 315 20.78 -1.17 3.65
C LEU A 315 20.68 0.20 4.34
N ILE A 316 21.80 0.69 4.87
CA ILE A 316 21.86 1.97 5.58
C ILE A 316 21.45 3.16 4.71
N GLU A 317 21.74 3.12 3.40
CA GLU A 317 21.30 4.19 2.49
C GLU A 317 19.78 4.20 2.34
N HIS A 318 19.15 3.04 2.27
CA HIS A 318 17.68 2.95 2.24
C HIS A 318 17.05 3.45 3.55
N GLN A 319 17.63 3.08 4.70
CA GLN A 319 17.17 3.56 6.00
C GLN A 319 17.27 5.09 6.13
N ILE A 320 18.35 5.70 5.63
CA ILE A 320 18.52 7.16 5.58
C ILE A 320 17.43 7.79 4.71
N ARG A 321 17.11 7.20 3.55
CA ARG A 321 16.01 7.69 2.68
C ARG A 321 14.66 7.66 3.39
N ILE A 322 14.32 6.55 4.04
CA ILE A 322 13.06 6.43 4.81
C ILE A 322 13.05 7.45 5.96
N SER A 323 14.16 7.57 6.71
CA SER A 323 14.31 8.56 7.78
C SER A 323 14.04 9.98 7.29
N ASN A 324 14.73 10.41 6.23
CA ASN A 324 14.58 11.73 5.64
C ASN A 324 13.13 11.98 5.18
N TYR A 325 12.50 11.02 4.50
CA TYR A 325 11.11 11.11 4.08
C TYR A 325 10.15 11.28 5.27
N THR A 326 10.24 10.39 6.26
CA THR A 326 9.33 10.43 7.41
C THR A 326 9.50 11.67 8.28
N ASN A 327 10.72 12.18 8.42
CA ASN A 327 10.98 13.46 9.09
C ASN A 327 10.40 14.64 8.29
N ALA A 328 10.52 14.62 6.95
CA ALA A 328 9.89 15.63 6.10
C ALA A 328 8.35 15.62 6.24
N VAL A 329 7.74 14.43 6.25
CA VAL A 329 6.30 14.27 6.47
C VAL A 329 5.88 14.81 7.83
N ALA A 330 6.57 14.42 8.91
CA ALA A 330 6.28 14.88 10.27
C ALA A 330 6.38 16.41 10.39
N ASN A 331 7.39 17.02 9.75
CA ASN A 331 7.54 18.48 9.70
C ASN A 331 6.41 19.15 8.91
N ASN A 332 6.03 18.59 7.76
CA ASN A 332 4.93 19.09 6.94
C ASN A 332 3.59 19.06 7.69
N LEU A 333 3.35 18.06 8.55
CA LEU A 333 2.13 17.96 9.35
C LEU A 333 1.94 19.11 10.35
N GLN A 334 3.00 19.86 10.67
CA GLN A 334 2.91 21.07 11.49
C GLN A 334 2.41 22.29 10.70
N ASN A 335 2.10 22.13 9.41
CA ASN A 335 1.60 23.18 8.53
C ASN A 335 0.23 22.80 7.97
N SER A 336 -0.77 23.65 8.25
CA SER A 336 -2.16 23.43 7.81
C SER A 336 -2.31 23.24 6.30
N GLN A 337 -1.52 23.93 5.48
CA GLN A 337 -1.57 23.79 4.02
C GLN A 337 -1.11 22.41 3.56
N TRP A 338 -0.10 21.83 4.22
CA TRP A 338 0.34 20.47 3.92
C TRP A 338 -0.65 19.43 4.41
N LEU A 339 -1.27 19.66 5.57
CA LEU A 339 -2.35 18.82 6.07
C LEU A 339 -3.51 18.74 5.07
N LEU A 340 -3.88 19.87 4.46
CA LEU A 340 -4.86 19.93 3.36
C LEU A 340 -4.43 19.06 2.17
N GLN A 341 -3.15 19.12 1.77
CA GLN A 341 -2.65 18.31 0.64
C GLN A 341 -2.71 16.80 0.96
N TYR A 342 -2.36 16.39 2.17
CA TYR A 342 -2.44 14.99 2.57
C TYR A 342 -3.89 14.49 2.66
N LEU A 343 -4.85 15.32 3.09
CA LEU A 343 -6.27 14.97 3.01
C LEU A 343 -6.76 14.83 1.56
N LYS A 344 -6.27 15.68 0.64
CA LYS A 344 -6.53 15.50 -0.80
C LYS A 344 -5.93 14.20 -1.34
N LEU A 345 -4.73 13.83 -0.90
CA LEU A 345 -4.10 12.56 -1.25
C LEU A 345 -4.95 11.38 -0.76
N ALA A 346 -5.38 11.38 0.51
CA ALA A 346 -6.25 10.36 1.07
C ALA A 346 -7.53 10.19 0.23
N GLU A 347 -8.16 11.32 -0.11
CA GLU A 347 -9.33 11.34 -0.97
C GLU A 347 -9.04 10.81 -2.38
N SER A 348 -7.90 11.18 -2.98
CA SER A 348 -7.49 10.66 -4.28
C SER A 348 -7.37 9.14 -4.27
N ARG A 349 -6.81 8.55 -3.21
CA ARG A 349 -6.72 7.09 -3.06
C ARG A 349 -8.10 6.45 -2.91
N ARG A 350 -9.02 7.06 -2.14
CA ARG A 350 -10.42 6.61 -2.06
C ARG A 350 -11.13 6.67 -3.40
N ARG A 351 -10.93 7.74 -4.18
CA ARG A 351 -11.49 7.88 -5.55
C ARG A 351 -11.02 6.80 -6.51
N MET A 352 -9.76 6.38 -6.42
CA MET A 352 -9.22 5.26 -7.20
C MET A 352 -9.86 3.92 -6.80
N PHE A 353 -10.19 3.76 -5.51
CA PHE A 353 -10.77 2.53 -4.97
C PHE A 353 -12.30 2.41 -5.19
N ARG A 354 -13.05 3.50 -5.07
CA ARG A 354 -14.53 3.52 -5.10
C ARG A 354 -15.19 2.79 -6.28
N PRO A 355 -14.63 2.77 -7.51
CA PRO A 355 -15.21 2.02 -8.62
C PRO A 355 -15.09 0.49 -8.51
N MET A 356 -14.47 -0.06 -7.45
CA MET A 356 -14.32 -1.50 -7.30
C MET A 356 -15.55 -2.15 -6.65
N PRO A 357 -15.91 -3.39 -7.03
CA PRO A 357 -16.98 -4.14 -6.38
C PRO A 357 -16.60 -4.40 -4.93
N MET A 358 -17.40 -3.88 -4.01
CA MET A 358 -17.15 -4.01 -2.59
C MET A 358 -18.16 -4.94 -1.92
N ASN A 359 -17.74 -5.61 -0.84
CA ASN A 359 -18.67 -6.41 -0.07
C ASN A 359 -19.53 -5.60 0.91
N PHE A 360 -19.12 -4.45 1.45
CA PHE A 360 -19.99 -3.60 2.28
C PHE A 360 -19.47 -2.16 2.43
N PHE A 361 -20.30 -1.16 2.10
CA PHE A 361 -20.45 0.07 2.88
C PHE A 361 -21.93 0.18 3.23
N GLY A 362 -22.29 -0.02 4.49
CA GLY A 362 -23.60 0.38 4.98
C GLY A 362 -23.66 1.92 5.05
N SER A 363 -24.68 2.50 4.41
CA SER A 363 -25.22 3.87 4.48
C SER A 363 -24.33 5.12 4.48
N ASN A 364 -23.02 5.08 4.80
CA ASN A 364 -22.21 6.25 5.11
C ASN A 364 -20.81 6.18 4.46
N ILE A 365 -20.58 6.91 3.37
CA ILE A 365 -19.29 6.89 2.64
C ILE A 365 -18.49 8.17 2.94
N PRO A 366 -17.25 8.10 3.47
CA PRO A 366 -16.37 9.26 3.56
C PRO A 366 -16.08 9.84 2.17
N TYR A 367 -16.33 11.14 2.02
CA TYR A 367 -16.26 11.84 0.74
C TYR A 367 -15.77 13.27 0.90
N CYS A 368 -15.18 13.80 -0.16
CA CYS A 368 -14.73 15.19 -0.27
C CYS A 368 -15.53 15.92 -1.34
N LEU A 369 -16.46 16.80 -0.95
CA LEU A 369 -17.30 17.52 -1.91
C LEU A 369 -16.55 18.63 -2.65
N ALA A 370 -15.38 19.06 -2.15
CA ALA A 370 -14.54 20.04 -2.85
C ALA A 370 -13.76 19.42 -4.03
N MET A 371 -13.62 18.09 -4.07
CA MET A 371 -12.93 17.39 -5.15
C MET A 371 -13.92 16.71 -6.08
N THR A 372 -13.77 16.95 -7.39
CA THR A 372 -14.64 16.36 -8.41
C THR A 372 -14.14 14.98 -8.83
N VAL A 373 -15.02 14.19 -9.45
CA VAL A 373 -14.67 12.88 -10.02
C VAL A 373 -13.59 12.96 -11.10
N THR A 374 -13.43 14.13 -11.73
CA THR A 374 -12.45 14.41 -12.78
C THR A 374 -11.13 14.97 -12.29
N ASP A 375 -11.00 15.35 -11.01
CA ASP A 375 -9.74 15.93 -10.55
C ASP A 375 -8.59 14.93 -10.73
N PRO A 376 -7.36 15.38 -10.98
CA PRO A 376 -6.21 14.52 -11.13
C PRO A 376 -6.04 13.58 -9.93
N TRP A 377 -5.52 12.38 -10.19
CA TRP A 377 -5.06 11.52 -9.11
C TRP A 377 -3.73 12.03 -8.57
N LEU A 378 -3.56 11.94 -7.27
CA LEU A 378 -2.42 12.47 -6.53
C LEU A 378 -1.53 11.33 -6.01
N GLU A 379 -0.25 11.65 -5.83
CA GLU A 379 0.77 10.80 -5.23
C GLU A 379 1.71 11.59 -4.33
N MET A 380 2.36 10.89 -3.40
CA MET A 380 3.47 11.43 -2.62
C MET A 380 4.76 11.45 -3.44
N THR A 381 5.71 12.25 -3.00
CA THR A 381 7.12 12.25 -3.44
C THR A 381 8.05 11.85 -2.30
N GLU A 382 9.30 11.48 -2.61
CA GLU A 382 10.33 11.19 -1.60
C GLU A 382 10.60 12.38 -0.63
N LYS A 383 10.23 13.60 -1.02
CA LYS A 383 10.38 14.80 -0.19
C LYS A 383 9.22 15.01 0.79
N GLY A 384 8.28 14.05 0.87
CA GLY A 384 7.09 14.19 1.69
C GLY A 384 6.08 15.19 1.13
N THR A 385 6.14 15.52 -0.16
CA THR A 385 5.19 16.46 -0.79
C THR A 385 4.17 15.70 -1.65
N VAL A 386 3.05 16.34 -1.98
CA VAL A 386 2.02 15.78 -2.85
C VAL A 386 2.13 16.39 -4.25
N GLN A 387 1.97 15.56 -5.27
CA GLN A 387 1.91 15.96 -6.68
C GLN A 387 0.83 15.18 -7.43
N GLU A 388 0.53 15.59 -8.65
CA GLU A 388 -0.29 14.78 -9.56
C GLU A 388 0.49 13.58 -10.08
N ILE A 389 -0.18 12.43 -10.17
CA ILE A 389 0.37 11.25 -10.84
C ILE A 389 0.63 11.61 -12.30
N ASN A 390 1.81 11.28 -12.82
CA ASN A 390 2.11 11.51 -14.23
C ASN A 390 1.08 10.80 -15.15
N LYS A 391 0.91 11.31 -16.37
CA LYS A 391 -0.14 10.83 -17.28
C LYS A 391 -0.03 9.34 -17.61
N ASP A 392 1.19 8.83 -17.76
CA ASP A 392 1.44 7.43 -18.10
C ASP A 392 1.15 6.49 -16.92
N GLY A 393 1.56 6.87 -15.71
CA GLY A 393 1.25 6.19 -14.47
C GLY A 393 -0.26 6.15 -14.20
N ALA A 394 -0.95 7.28 -14.40
CA ALA A 394 -2.40 7.35 -14.29
C ALA A 394 -3.09 6.44 -15.32
N LYS A 395 -2.58 6.36 -16.56
CA LYS A 395 -3.10 5.46 -17.60
C LYS A 395 -2.88 3.99 -17.24
N ILE A 396 -1.70 3.64 -16.73
CA ILE A 396 -1.37 2.29 -16.24
C ILE A 396 -2.34 1.89 -15.12
N LEU A 397 -2.52 2.75 -14.11
CA LEU A 397 -3.46 2.51 -13.01
C LEU A 397 -4.90 2.38 -13.49
N ARG A 398 -5.38 3.26 -14.39
CA ARG A 398 -6.74 3.14 -14.95
C ARG A 398 -6.94 1.83 -15.69
N THR A 399 -5.93 1.37 -16.43
CA THR A 399 -5.98 0.10 -17.17
C THR A 399 -6.08 -1.07 -16.19
N TRP A 400 -5.25 -1.08 -15.15
CA TRP A 400 -5.33 -2.11 -14.12
C TRP A 400 -6.64 -2.03 -13.35
N LEU A 401 -6.98 -0.90 -12.74
CA LEU A 401 -8.20 -0.70 -11.96
C LEU A 401 -9.47 -1.01 -12.76
N GLY A 402 -9.53 -0.61 -14.04
CA GLY A 402 -10.64 -0.94 -14.92
C GLY A 402 -10.79 -2.44 -15.19
N SER A 403 -9.70 -3.20 -15.18
CA SER A 403 -9.77 -4.67 -15.28
C SER A 403 -10.33 -5.33 -14.02
N LEU A 404 -10.18 -4.69 -12.85
CA LEU A 404 -10.63 -5.23 -11.57
C LEU A 404 -12.15 -5.22 -11.44
N ALA A 405 -12.83 -4.36 -12.20
CA ALA A 405 -14.28 -4.32 -12.31
C ALA A 405 -14.86 -5.45 -13.19
N GLY A 406 -14.01 -6.16 -13.95
CA GLY A 406 -14.38 -7.32 -14.79
C GLY A 406 -13.74 -8.63 -14.30
N ASN A 407 -14.08 -9.78 -14.92
CA ASN A 407 -13.59 -11.18 -14.73
C ASN A 407 -13.18 -11.66 -13.32
N ASP A 408 -13.79 -12.75 -12.83
CA ASP A 408 -13.46 -13.39 -11.55
C ASP A 408 -11.95 -13.66 -11.44
N PRO A 409 -11.23 -13.10 -10.43
CA PRO A 409 -9.80 -13.29 -10.26
C PRO A 409 -9.43 -14.76 -10.05
N ASN A 410 -10.38 -15.58 -9.61
CA ASN A 410 -10.15 -17.00 -9.36
C ASN A 410 -10.07 -17.81 -10.66
N VAL A 411 -10.51 -17.25 -11.79
CA VAL A 411 -10.45 -17.93 -13.10
C VAL A 411 -9.31 -17.33 -13.90
N ILE A 412 -8.24 -18.12 -14.05
CA ILE A 412 -7.19 -17.81 -15.03
C ILE A 412 -7.85 -17.93 -16.41
N PRO A 413 -7.76 -16.91 -17.28
CA PRO A 413 -8.27 -17.05 -18.63
C PRO A 413 -7.54 -18.20 -19.34
N GLU A 414 -8.23 -19.31 -19.61
CA GLU A 414 -7.66 -20.44 -20.37
C GLU A 414 -7.27 -20.04 -21.80
N LYS A 415 -7.82 -18.92 -22.28
CA LYS A 415 -7.52 -18.30 -23.57
C LYS A 415 -7.43 -16.79 -23.41
N TYR A 416 -6.23 -16.26 -23.19
CA TYR A 416 -6.04 -14.81 -23.18
C TYR A 416 -5.82 -14.30 -24.60
N GLN A 417 -6.75 -13.52 -25.14
CA GLN A 417 -6.64 -12.90 -26.48
C GLN A 417 -6.33 -13.89 -27.62
N GLY A 418 -6.79 -15.13 -27.52
CA GLY A 418 -6.55 -16.17 -28.53
C GLY A 418 -5.23 -16.92 -28.40
N LEU A 419 -4.51 -16.76 -27.28
CA LEU A 419 -3.34 -17.58 -26.95
C LEU A 419 -3.78 -18.91 -26.32
N ASP A 420 -3.19 -20.01 -26.80
CA ASP A 420 -3.52 -21.37 -26.36
C ASP A 420 -2.66 -21.83 -25.15
N ASN A 421 -1.47 -21.24 -24.95
CA ASN A 421 -0.61 -21.53 -23.79
C ASN A 421 -0.24 -20.26 -23.00
N LEU A 422 -0.11 -20.39 -21.68
CA LEU A 422 0.35 -19.29 -20.81
C LEU A 422 1.75 -18.79 -21.20
N SER A 423 2.63 -19.67 -21.67
CA SER A 423 3.98 -19.31 -22.15
C SER A 423 3.93 -18.27 -23.27
N ASP A 424 2.91 -18.32 -24.13
CA ASP A 424 2.77 -17.41 -25.28
C ASP A 424 2.56 -15.96 -24.81
N ILE A 425 2.02 -15.77 -23.59
CA ILE A 425 1.87 -14.45 -22.97
C ILE A 425 3.25 -13.82 -22.72
N THR A 426 4.25 -14.61 -22.33
CA THR A 426 5.61 -14.10 -22.08
C THR A 426 6.24 -13.57 -23.38
N ASP A 427 6.00 -14.23 -24.50
CA ASP A 427 6.54 -13.80 -25.79
C ASP A 427 5.85 -12.55 -26.31
N VAL A 428 4.52 -12.47 -26.19
CA VAL A 428 3.75 -11.24 -26.49
C VAL A 428 4.21 -10.08 -25.60
N MET A 429 4.49 -10.34 -24.31
CA MET A 429 5.00 -9.31 -23.41
C MET A 429 6.35 -8.78 -23.87
N LYS A 430 7.29 -9.66 -24.22
CA LYS A 430 8.61 -9.29 -24.76
C LYS A 430 8.48 -8.46 -26.04
N GLU A 431 7.70 -8.91 -27.01
CA GLU A 431 7.50 -8.20 -28.28
C GLU A 431 6.98 -6.77 -28.07
N ARG A 432 6.02 -6.61 -27.14
CA ARG A 432 5.48 -5.30 -26.79
C ARG A 432 6.52 -4.40 -26.11
N LEU A 433 7.31 -4.95 -25.19
CA LEU A 433 8.39 -4.20 -24.52
C LEU A 433 9.48 -3.75 -25.49
N GLU A 434 9.82 -4.58 -26.48
CA GLU A 434 10.73 -4.23 -27.58
C GLU A 434 10.17 -3.08 -28.43
N LYS A 435 8.85 -3.03 -28.61
CA LYS A 435 8.14 -1.94 -29.31
C LYS A 435 7.85 -0.72 -28.43
N ASP A 436 8.40 -0.67 -27.23
CA ASP A 436 8.19 0.40 -26.26
C ASP A 436 6.73 0.58 -25.81
N VAL A 437 5.97 -0.51 -25.85
CA VAL A 437 4.57 -0.55 -25.44
C VAL A 437 4.47 -1.27 -24.10
N PRO A 438 3.86 -0.66 -23.07
CA PRO A 438 3.56 -1.35 -21.82
C PRO A 438 2.80 -2.66 -22.07
N ALA A 439 3.29 -3.72 -21.45
CA ALA A 439 2.84 -5.09 -21.68
C ALA A 439 2.31 -5.72 -20.40
N LEU A 440 1.61 -4.91 -19.59
CA LEU A 440 1.13 -5.36 -18.29
C LEU A 440 0.19 -6.57 -18.47
N PRO A 441 0.46 -7.68 -17.79
CA PRO A 441 -0.37 -8.89 -17.82
C PRO A 441 -1.58 -8.70 -16.90
N VAL A 442 -2.33 -7.63 -17.12
CA VAL A 442 -3.44 -7.17 -16.27
C VAL A 442 -4.44 -8.27 -15.87
N PRO A 443 -4.87 -9.19 -16.76
CA PRO A 443 -5.78 -10.29 -16.38
C PRO A 443 -5.16 -11.38 -15.51
N LEU A 444 -3.82 -11.45 -15.44
CA LEU A 444 -3.12 -12.39 -14.57
C LEU A 444 -2.91 -11.80 -13.18
N LEU A 445 -2.98 -10.48 -13.02
CA LEU A 445 -2.86 -9.82 -11.72
C LEU A 445 -4.06 -10.18 -10.81
N PRO A 446 -3.83 -10.41 -9.51
CA PRO A 446 -4.93 -10.64 -8.59
C PRO A 446 -5.82 -9.39 -8.51
N ARG A 447 -7.13 -9.59 -8.30
CA ARG A 447 -7.95 -8.48 -7.86
C ARG A 447 -7.53 -8.08 -6.45
N PRO A 448 -7.51 -6.77 -6.12
CA PRO A 448 -7.57 -6.33 -4.74
C PRO A 448 -8.70 -7.09 -4.07
N SER A 449 -8.40 -7.80 -2.98
CA SER A 449 -9.43 -8.52 -2.26
C SER A 449 -10.50 -7.54 -1.81
N THR A 450 -11.74 -8.04 -1.81
CA THR A 450 -12.90 -7.34 -1.28
C THR A 450 -12.56 -6.76 0.08
N MET A 451 -12.81 -5.46 0.27
CA MET A 451 -12.60 -4.77 1.53
C MET A 451 -13.10 -5.63 2.69
N ARG A 452 -12.18 -6.09 3.53
CA ARG A 452 -12.56 -6.62 4.83
C ARG A 452 -12.62 -5.41 5.74
N MET A 453 -13.81 -5.02 6.17
CA MET A 453 -13.90 -4.18 7.36
C MET A 453 -13.27 -5.00 8.49
N ALA A 454 -12.01 -4.72 8.81
CA ALA A 454 -11.58 -4.87 10.18
C ALA A 454 -12.39 -3.81 10.94
N CYS A 455 -13.56 -4.21 11.44
CA CYS A 455 -14.21 -3.50 12.53
C CYS A 455 -13.10 -3.25 13.56
N GLN A 456 -12.69 -1.98 13.67
CA GLN A 456 -11.69 -1.41 14.56
C GLN A 456 -10.87 -2.46 15.32
N ARG A 457 -9.62 -2.72 14.89
CA ARG A 457 -8.64 -3.21 15.86
C ARG A 457 -8.49 -2.12 16.91
N SER A 458 -9.20 -2.27 18.03
CA SER A 458 -8.62 -1.96 19.32
C SER A 458 -7.22 -2.57 19.30
N ILE A 459 -6.20 -1.72 19.28
CA ILE A 459 -4.86 -2.14 19.65
C ILE A 459 -5.03 -2.94 20.93
N ALA A 460 -4.60 -4.20 20.91
CA ALA A 460 -4.60 -5.07 22.05
C ALA A 460 -3.77 -4.41 23.17
N ILE A 461 -4.42 -3.65 24.04
CA ILE A 461 -3.94 -3.49 25.41
C ILE A 461 -4.43 -4.75 26.10
N THR A 462 -3.52 -5.69 26.32
CA THR A 462 -3.72 -6.76 27.28
C THR A 462 -4.13 -6.14 28.62
N ASN A 463 -5.39 -6.33 29.04
CA ASN A 463 -5.71 -6.33 30.45
C ASN A 463 -5.27 -7.72 30.98
N PRO A 464 -4.31 -7.83 31.91
CA PRO A 464 -3.76 -9.11 32.33
C PRO A 464 -4.74 -10.06 33.06
N GLU A 465 -5.97 -9.64 33.37
CA GLU A 465 -6.79 -10.35 34.37
C GLU A 465 -8.12 -10.95 33.90
N THR A 466 -8.55 -10.83 32.64
CA THR A 466 -9.82 -11.45 32.20
C THR A 466 -9.72 -12.16 30.85
N LYS A 467 -10.11 -13.44 30.83
CA LYS A 467 -10.03 -14.39 29.69
C LYS A 467 -11.19 -14.29 28.70
N GLU A 468 -11.89 -13.16 28.62
CA GLU A 468 -13.08 -13.05 27.76
C GLU A 468 -12.82 -12.16 26.53
N ARG A 469 -13.06 -12.72 25.35
CA ARG A 469 -12.98 -12.04 24.05
C ARG A 469 -14.25 -11.20 23.84
N PRO A 470 -14.17 -9.88 23.60
CA PRO A 470 -15.34 -9.12 23.16
C PRO A 470 -15.65 -9.44 21.70
N HIS A 471 -16.93 -9.68 21.42
CA HIS A 471 -17.44 -9.86 20.07
C HIS A 471 -17.35 -8.55 19.26
N SER A 472 -16.96 -8.71 18.01
CA SER A 472 -16.69 -7.70 16.99
C SER A 472 -17.96 -7.08 16.37
N CYS A 473 -17.83 -5.81 15.96
CA CYS A 473 -18.65 -5.08 14.97
C CYS A 473 -20.00 -4.49 15.47
N PRO A 474 -20.16 -3.15 15.48
CA PRO A 474 -21.42 -2.52 15.90
C PRO A 474 -22.59 -2.72 14.91
N PHE A 475 -22.37 -3.37 13.77
CA PHE A 475 -23.42 -3.58 12.75
C PHE A 475 -24.40 -4.73 13.03
N LEU A 476 -24.33 -5.39 14.20
CA LEU A 476 -25.27 -6.47 14.56
C LEU A 476 -25.87 -6.35 15.97
N ALA A 477 -25.77 -5.20 16.64
CA ALA A 477 -26.46 -4.99 17.91
C ALA A 477 -27.74 -4.17 17.70
N ASP A 478 -28.85 -4.84 17.95
CA ASP A 478 -30.24 -4.39 17.91
C ASP A 478 -30.53 -2.89 18.18
N LYS A 479 -31.39 -2.33 17.32
CA LYS A 479 -32.22 -1.12 17.53
C LYS A 479 -31.47 0.15 17.90
N HIS A 480 -30.96 0.85 16.88
CA HIS A 480 -30.67 2.28 17.00
C HIS A 480 -31.97 3.08 17.06
N LEU A 481 -32.35 3.53 18.26
CA LEU A 481 -33.16 4.73 18.43
C LEU A 481 -32.33 5.91 17.93
N THR A 482 -32.91 6.68 17.01
CA THR A 482 -32.40 7.97 16.52
C THR A 482 -31.88 8.82 17.69
N SER A 483 -30.56 8.98 17.80
CA SER A 483 -29.98 9.99 18.68
C SER A 483 -30.16 11.34 18.01
N GLN A 484 -31.19 12.08 18.41
CA GLN A 484 -31.30 13.50 18.11
C GLN A 484 -30.09 14.21 18.71
N HIS A 485 -29.27 14.82 17.84
CA HIS A 485 -28.17 15.68 18.27
C HIS A 485 -28.76 17.03 18.71
N PRO A 486 -28.48 17.53 19.94
CA PRO A 486 -29.12 18.74 20.49
C PRO A 486 -28.54 20.06 19.94
N ALA A 487 -28.13 20.10 18.67
CA ALA A 487 -27.59 21.32 18.05
C ALA A 487 -28.58 22.06 17.13
N ILE A 488 -29.86 21.65 17.09
CA ILE A 488 -30.91 22.38 16.38
C ILE A 488 -32.21 22.34 17.19
N SER A 489 -32.41 23.31 18.07
CA SER A 489 -33.74 23.89 18.30
C SER A 489 -33.61 25.32 18.82
N ALA A 490 -34.45 26.20 18.28
CA ALA A 490 -34.88 27.41 18.97
C ALA A 490 -35.58 27.05 20.30
#